data_AF-R7TMN9-F1
#
_entry.id   AF-R7TMN9-F1
#
_cell.length_a   1.000
_cell.length_b   1.000
_cell.length_c   1.000
_cell.angle_alpha   90.00
_cell.angle_beta   90.00
_cell.angle_gamma   90.00
#
_symmetry.space_group_name_H-M   'P 1'
#
loop_
_entity.id
_entity.type
_entity.pdbx_description
1 polymer ?
#
loop_
_entity_poly.entity_id
_entity_poly.type
_entity_poly.pdbx_seq_one_letter_code
_entity_poly.pdbx_strand_id
1 'polypeptide(L)' 'ATGADGVTVEMFSALEDLGVLKLTNILNKIYDTGNVPEDLLKSVFIALPKKPGATECGQYRTISLMSHITKMLLRIIMMR' A
#
# COMPACT_ATOMS: atom_id res chain seq x y z
N ALA A 1 0.96 8.28 4.52
CA ALA A 1 1.88 7.36 5.22
C ALA A 1 2.32 6.29 4.26
N THR A 2 3.60 5.97 4.28
CA THR A 2 4.22 4.94 3.46
C THR A 2 3.86 3.55 3.96
N GLY A 3 4.08 2.53 3.14
CA GLY A 3 4.11 1.15 3.60
C GLY A 3 5.46 0.79 4.22
N ALA A 4 5.72 -0.51 4.32
CA ALA A 4 7.03 -1.05 4.71
C ALA A 4 8.15 -0.68 3.71
N ASP A 5 7.78 -0.31 2.48
CA ASP A 5 8.66 0.08 1.38
C ASP A 5 9.22 1.50 1.52
N GLY A 6 8.68 2.33 2.42
CA GLY A 6 9.12 3.71 2.61
C GLY A 6 8.84 4.64 1.42
N VAL A 7 8.12 4.16 0.40
CA VAL A 7 7.79 4.95 -0.79
C VAL A 7 6.59 5.83 -0.46
N THR A 8 6.68 7.12 -0.80
CA THR A 8 5.59 8.08 -0.61
C THR A 8 4.83 8.35 -1.91
N VAL A 9 3.66 8.98 -1.83
CA VAL A 9 2.90 9.40 -3.02
C VAL A 9 3.62 10.51 -3.78
N GLU A 10 4.30 11.40 -3.06
CA GLU A 10 5.03 12.54 -3.61
C GLU A 10 6.19 12.09 -4.51
N MET A 11 6.82 10.94 -4.19
CA MET A 11 7.83 10.33 -5.07
C MET A 11 7.26 9.97 -6.44
N PHE A 12 6.01 9.50 -6.50
CA PHE A 12 5.36 9.22 -7.78
C PHE A 12 4.96 10.49 -8.51
N SER A 13 4.47 11.50 -7.79
CA SER A 13 4.16 12.81 -8.39
C SER A 13 5.40 13.48 -8.98
N ALA A 14 6.57 13.34 -8.37
CA ALA A 14 7.83 13.89 -8.86
C ALA A 14 8.34 13.24 -10.16
N LEU A 15 7.88 12.03 -10.47
CA LEU A 15 8.27 11.30 -11.68
C LEU A 15 7.38 11.60 -12.89
N GLU A 16 6.30 12.37 -12.70
CA GLU A 16 5.37 12.81 -13.75
C GLU A 16 4.97 11.65 -14.69
N ASP A 17 4.96 11.88 -16.02
CA ASP A 17 4.55 10.91 -17.03
C ASP A 17 5.43 9.65 -17.06
N LEU A 18 6.72 9.79 -16.74
CA LEU A 18 7.64 8.66 -16.69
C LEU A 18 7.28 7.72 -15.52
N GLY A 19 6.88 8.30 -14.39
CA GLY A 19 6.40 7.56 -13.22
C GLY A 19 5.15 6.76 -13.55
N VAL A 20 4.18 7.39 -14.21
CA VAL A 20 2.94 6.73 -14.65
C VAL A 20 3.27 5.56 -15.59
N LEU A 21 4.08 5.81 -16.63
CA LEU A 21 4.42 4.78 -17.61
C LEU A 21 5.14 3.58 -16.98
N LYS A 22 6.07 3.81 -16.04
CA LYS A 22 6.75 2.71 -15.35
C LYS A 22 5.85 1.95 -14.39
N LEU A 23 5.01 2.66 -13.62
CA LEU A 23 4.05 2.03 -12.73
C LEU A 23 3.06 1.17 -13.48
N THR A 24 2.49 1.67 -14.58
CA THR A 24 1.55 0.92 -15.42
C THR A 24 2.20 -0.36 -15.96
N ASN A 25 3.44 -0.29 -16.45
CA ASN A 25 4.17 -1.46 -16.94
C ASN A 25 4.39 -2.51 -15.83
N ILE A 26 4.77 -2.08 -14.62
CA ILE A 26 4.98 -2.98 -13.48
C ILE A 26 3.66 -3.63 -13.06
N LEU A 27 2.60 -2.84 -12.89
CA LEU A 27 1.29 -3.31 -12.48
C LEU A 27 0.69 -4.29 -13.50
N ASN A 28 0.79 -4.00 -14.80
CA ASN A 28 0.36 -4.91 -15.86
C ASN A 28 1.16 -6.21 -15.81
N LYS A 29 2.48 -6.15 -15.67
CA LYS A 29 3.31 -7.36 -15.56
C LYS A 29 2.92 -8.23 -14.37
N ILE A 30 2.68 -7.63 -13.20
CA ILE A 30 2.22 -8.36 -12.01
C ILE A 30 0.85 -8.97 -12.26
N TYR A 31 -0.05 -8.21 -12.89
CA TYR A 31 -1.41 -8.65 -13.21
C TYR A 31 -1.41 -9.85 -14.18
N ASP A 32 -0.65 -9.76 -15.27
CA ASP A 32 -0.61 -10.79 -16.31
C ASP A 32 0.08 -12.07 -15.83
N THR A 33 1.14 -11.93 -15.03
CA THR A 33 1.88 -13.08 -14.50
C THR A 33 1.25 -13.70 -13.25
N GLY A 34 0.38 -12.95 -12.55
CA GLY A 34 -0.15 -13.31 -11.23
C GLY A 34 0.89 -13.32 -10.11
N ASN A 35 2.15 -12.98 -10.40
CA ASN A 35 3.25 -13.08 -9.44
C ASN A 35 3.51 -11.72 -8.77
N VAL A 36 3.11 -11.60 -7.51
CA VAL A 36 3.37 -10.42 -6.68
C VAL A 36 4.73 -10.57 -5.97
N PRO A 37 5.66 -9.61 -6.13
CA PRO A 37 6.92 -9.60 -5.38
C PRO A 37 6.69 -9.63 -3.87
N GLU A 38 7.54 -10.36 -3.13
CA GLU A 38 7.43 -10.53 -1.68
C GLU A 38 7.44 -9.20 -0.92
N ASP A 39 8.20 -8.22 -1.40
CA ASP A 39 8.27 -6.89 -0.76
C ASP A 39 6.95 -6.13 -0.84
N LEU A 40 6.12 -6.38 -1.87
CA LEU A 40 4.78 -5.79 -1.99
C LEU A 40 3.74 -6.48 -1.10
N LEU A 41 4.06 -7.66 -0.55
CA LEU A 41 3.21 -8.38 0.39
C LEU A 41 3.41 -7.94 1.84
N LYS A 42 4.48 -7.20 2.13
CA LYS A 42 4.79 -6.73 3.48
C LYS A 42 3.94 -5.51 3.84
N SER A 43 3.43 -5.51 5.08
CA SER A 43 2.68 -4.37 5.62
C SER A 43 3.03 -4.13 7.08
N VAL A 44 2.97 -2.86 7.50
CA VAL A 44 3.22 -2.46 8.88
C VAL A 44 1.89 -2.38 9.62
N PHE A 45 1.76 -3.14 10.71
CA PHE A 45 0.56 -3.12 11.54
C PHE A 45 0.73 -2.15 12.71
N ILE A 46 -0.24 -1.24 12.88
CA ILE A 46 -0.25 -0.25 13.96
C ILE A 46 -1.58 -0.35 14.69
N ALA A 47 -1.53 -0.44 16.02
CA ALA A 47 -2.71 -0.34 16.87
C ALA A 47 -3.01 1.14 17.18
N LEU A 48 -4.14 1.65 16.68
CA LEU A 48 -4.61 3.00 16.97
C LEU A 48 -5.65 2.99 18.09
N PRO A 49 -5.51 3.82 19.13
CA PRO A 49 -6.52 3.93 20.18
C PRO A 49 -7.82 4.51 19.62
N LYS A 50 -8.96 3.89 19.93
CA LYS A 50 -10.30 4.39 19.52
C LYS A 50 -10.76 5.58 20.36
N LYS A 51 -10.25 5.70 21.59
CA LYS A 51 -10.57 6.78 22.55
C LYS A 51 -9.33 7.21 23.33
N PRO A 52 -9.27 8.44 23.86
CA PRO A 52 -8.22 8.86 24.77
C PRO A 52 -8.18 7.96 26.01
N GLY A 53 -6.97 7.64 26.50
CA GLY A 53 -6.79 6.80 27.69
C GLY A 53 -7.11 5.31 27.47
N ALA A 54 -6.97 4.80 26.24
CA ALA A 54 -7.23 3.40 25.94
C ALA A 54 -6.22 2.48 26.67
N THR A 55 -6.71 1.54 27.48
CA THR A 55 -5.88 0.60 28.25
C THR A 55 -6.14 -0.86 27.88
N GLU A 56 -7.36 -1.19 27.46
CA GLU A 56 -7.76 -2.55 27.09
C GLU A 56 -7.60 -2.80 25.59
N CYS A 57 -7.24 -4.04 25.20
CA CYS A 57 -7.02 -4.42 23.80
C CYS A 57 -8.21 -4.07 22.87
N GLY A 58 -9.45 -4.30 23.33
CA GLY A 58 -10.66 -3.98 22.55
C GLY A 58 -10.87 -2.48 22.25
N GLN A 59 -10.16 -1.61 22.97
CA GLN A 59 -10.19 -0.17 22.78
C GLN A 59 -9.22 0.31 21.70
N TYR A 60 -8.46 -0.60 21.08
CA TYR A 60 -7.60 -0.32 19.93
C TYR A 60 -8.23 -0.85 18.63
N ARG A 61 -7.86 -0.21 17.52
CA ARG A 61 -8.14 -0.67 16.16
C ARG A 61 -6.82 -0.89 15.45
N THR A 62 -6.60 -2.09 14.95
CA THR A 62 -5.45 -2.38 14.10
C THR A 62 -5.68 -1.80 12.72
N ILE A 63 -4.70 -1.04 12.22
CA ILE A 63 -4.60 -0.63 10.82
C ILE A 63 -3.37 -1.28 10.18
N SER A 64 -3.46 -1.57 8.89
CA SER A 64 -2.34 -2.06 8.09
C SER A 64 -1.88 -0.95 7.13
N LEU A 65 -0.62 -0.58 7.22
CA LEU A 65 0.05 0.30 6.26
C LEU A 65 0.70 -0.55 5.18
N MET A 66 -0.04 -0.72 4.09
CA MET A 66 0.46 -1.36 2.86
C MET A 66 1.16 -0.35 1.94
N SER A 67 2.06 -0.87 1.10
CA SER A 67 2.68 -0.14 -0.02
C SER A 67 1.61 0.54 -0.88
N HIS A 68 1.95 1.71 -1.43
CA HIS A 68 1.09 2.40 -2.38
C HIS A 68 0.88 1.59 -3.66
N ILE A 69 1.88 0.83 -4.11
CA ILE A 69 1.80 -0.01 -5.31
C ILE A 69 0.79 -1.14 -5.09
N THR A 70 0.89 -1.82 -3.94
CA THR A 70 -0.06 -2.88 -3.56
C THR A 70 -1.49 -2.36 -3.48
N LYS A 71 -1.69 -1.17 -2.89
CA LYS A 71 -3.01 -0.52 -2.85
C LYS A 71 -3.56 -0.23 -4.25
N MET A 72 -2.72 0.21 -5.19
CA MET A 72 -3.15 0.44 -6.57
C MET A 72 -3.55 -0.85 -7.27
N LEU A 73 -2.74 -1.91 -7.14
CA LEU A 73 -3.05 -3.22 -7.69
C LEU A 73 -4.40 -3.76 -7.16
N LEU A 74 -4.61 -3.70 -5.85
CA LEU A 74 -5.88 -4.12 -5.24
C LEU A 74 -7.05 -3.31 -5.78
N ARG A 75 -6.89 -1.99 -5.96
CA ARG A 75 -7.94 -1.14 -6.51
C ARG A 75 -8.30 -1.53 -7.95
N ILE A 76 -7.31 -1.86 -8.78
CA ILE A 76 -7.53 -2.33 -10.16
C ILE A 76 -8.32 -3.65 -10.15
N ILE A 77 -7.95 -4.58 -9.26
CA ILE A 77 -8.64 -5.88 -9.14
C ILE A 77 -10.08 -5.69 -8.63
N MET A 78 -10.31 -4.79 -7.67
CA MET A 78 -11.64 -4.55 -7.07
C MET A 78 -12.59 -3.71 -7.92
N MET A 79 -12.06 -2.89 -8.85
CA MET A 79 -12.87 -2.08 -9.77
C MET A 79 -13.35 -2.89 -10.99
N ARG A 80 -12.99 -4.16 -11.04
CA ARG A 80 -13.48 -5.14 -12.00
C ARG A 80 -14.65 -5.90 -11.42
#